data_AF-T0R8D2-F1
#
_entry.id   AF-T0R8D2-F1
#
_cell.length_a   1.000
_cell.length_b   1.000
_cell.length_c   1.000
_cell.angle_alpha   90.00
_cell.angle_beta   90.00
_cell.angle_gamma   90.00
#
_symmetry.space_group_name_H-M   'P 1'
#
loop_
_entity.id
_entity.type
_entity.pdbx_description
1 polymer ?
#
loop_
_entity_poly.entity_id
_entity_poly.type
_entity_poly.pdbx_seq_one_letter_code
_entity_poly.pdbx_strand_id
1 'polypeptide(L)'
;MGRFPVAPTRGGASLHDVQLRTPRYGQGIVLSNLCLALATVVTFCTYNLGLIANSVVYLGMNEHGFDDHQWNVPVFTLLEATSSLRLSTLVVVCLSKTILGLSILFVTFWDNPNLQTLTTYLVQNKIESTNAALLVYCGPALVASIVGIMTGPFIQLCFTPRIVTQTWLLTLFSLLNFVLVFALEAFVFPTLNKTVPGRCGYSSSTNCLHLTAIPQTYYLSAVVAGGVVVAAVGTIHLHARWLPETVFVPPSHSVLQYLNIQKLRQTATSGRGCVARTLDGDIVIDHGVLGMKKMLRVSSSHLTRIDNAKYTLLYRLVPAGMRRWVAQMMPTMLVVRLRANEITRHSYYESLRRIDDDSKGVYQMGFTSSRNQSTVTH
;
A
#
# COMPACT_ATOMS: atom_id res chain seq x y z
N MET A 1 -63.56 -16.63 13.66
CA MET A 1 -62.71 -16.08 14.74
C MET A 1 -61.70 -17.15 15.14
N GLY A 2 -60.49 -17.12 14.58
CA GLY A 2 -59.43 -18.09 14.85
C GLY A 2 -58.33 -17.45 15.69
N ARG A 3 -58.04 -18.00 16.87
CA ARG A 3 -56.93 -17.58 17.71
C ARG A 3 -55.62 -18.10 17.12
N PHE A 4 -54.75 -17.20 16.68
CA PHE A 4 -53.37 -17.53 16.36
C PHE A 4 -52.58 -17.77 17.66
N PRO A 5 -51.81 -18.87 17.76
CA PRO A 5 -50.95 -19.10 18.90
C PRO A 5 -49.77 -18.12 18.85
N VAL A 6 -49.67 -17.27 19.88
CA VAL A 6 -48.53 -16.40 20.11
C VAL A 6 -47.37 -17.29 20.58
N ALA A 7 -46.31 -17.37 19.78
CA ALA A 7 -45.11 -18.11 20.13
C ALA A 7 -44.40 -17.45 21.34
N PRO A 8 -43.84 -18.25 22.26
CA PRO A 8 -43.17 -17.72 23.44
C PRO A 8 -41.94 -16.91 23.04
N THR A 9 -41.88 -15.66 23.52
CA THR A 9 -40.71 -14.79 23.45
C THR A 9 -39.54 -15.45 24.18
N ARG A 10 -38.63 -16.02 23.39
CA ARG A 10 -37.40 -16.66 23.83
C ARG A 10 -36.55 -15.63 24.57
N GLY A 11 -36.17 -15.96 25.81
CA GLY A 11 -35.49 -15.07 26.75
C GLY A 11 -34.28 -14.37 26.14
N GLY A 12 -34.13 -13.09 26.48
CA GLY A 12 -33.01 -12.26 26.05
C GLY A 12 -31.69 -12.90 26.46
N ALA A 13 -30.89 -13.29 25.47
CA ALA A 13 -29.51 -13.68 25.69
C ALA A 13 -28.79 -12.51 26.35
N SER A 14 -28.33 -12.76 27.57
CA SER A 14 -27.55 -11.81 28.36
C SER A 14 -26.29 -11.42 27.57
N LEU A 15 -26.12 -10.12 27.33
CA LEU A 15 -24.96 -9.54 26.63
C LEU A 15 -23.62 -9.84 27.34
N HIS A 16 -23.66 -10.42 28.54
CA HIS A 16 -22.50 -10.73 29.37
C HIS A 16 -21.87 -12.12 29.12
N ASP A 17 -22.50 -13.02 28.36
CA ASP A 17 -21.93 -14.35 28.05
C ASP A 17 -21.09 -14.38 26.76
N VAL A 18 -20.61 -13.22 26.29
CA VAL A 18 -19.54 -13.17 25.28
C VAL A 18 -18.23 -13.57 25.96
N GLN A 19 -18.06 -14.88 26.14
CA GLN A 19 -16.82 -15.48 26.60
C GLN A 19 -15.74 -15.09 25.59
N LEU A 20 -14.86 -14.17 25.99
CA LEU A 20 -13.70 -13.69 25.25
C LEU A 20 -12.76 -14.88 24.98
N ARG A 21 -13.05 -15.62 23.91
CA ARG A 21 -12.13 -16.60 23.35
C ARG A 21 -10.85 -15.82 23.07
N THR A 22 -9.77 -16.19 23.77
CA THR A 22 -8.48 -15.50 23.68
C THR A 22 -8.19 -15.24 22.21
N PRO A 23 -8.06 -13.97 21.78
CA PRO A 23 -7.86 -13.65 20.39
C PRO A 23 -6.59 -14.37 19.97
N ARG A 24 -6.73 -15.43 19.14
CA ARG A 24 -5.58 -16.02 18.47
C ARG A 24 -4.90 -14.84 17.78
N TYR A 25 -3.71 -14.47 18.24
CA TYR A 25 -2.95 -13.34 17.71
C TYR A 25 -3.06 -13.37 16.19
N GLY A 26 -3.84 -12.42 15.66
CA GLY A 26 -4.25 -12.48 14.28
C GLY A 26 -3.02 -12.44 13.39
N GLN A 27 -3.03 -13.18 12.29
CA GLN A 27 -1.95 -13.14 11.29
C GLN A 27 -1.61 -11.70 10.84
N GLY A 28 -2.56 -10.77 10.95
CA GLY A 28 -2.36 -9.34 10.73
C GLY A 28 -1.38 -8.67 11.71
N ILE A 29 -1.29 -9.13 12.97
CA ILE A 29 -0.31 -8.61 13.94
C ILE A 29 1.11 -8.99 13.52
N VAL A 30 1.31 -10.22 13.05
CA VAL A 30 2.61 -10.67 12.54
C VAL A 30 3.02 -9.85 11.33
N LEU A 31 2.11 -9.64 10.38
CA LEU A 31 2.37 -8.79 9.21
C LEU A 31 2.66 -7.34 9.63
N SER A 32 1.92 -6.79 10.58
CA SER A 32 2.13 -5.43 11.09
C SER A 32 3.49 -5.27 11.77
N ASN A 33 3.89 -6.23 12.61
CA ASN A 33 5.19 -6.25 13.28
C ASN A 33 6.33 -6.43 12.27
N LEU A 34 6.14 -7.26 11.24
CA LEU A 34 7.13 -7.40 10.17
C LEU A 34 7.30 -6.07 9.42
N CYS A 35 6.21 -5.41 9.03
CA CYS A 35 6.26 -4.10 8.39
C CYS A 35 6.92 -3.05 9.29
N LEU A 36 6.65 -3.06 10.59
CA LEU A 36 7.29 -2.18 11.56
C LEU A 36 8.79 -2.45 11.64
N ALA A 37 9.21 -3.71 11.74
CA ALA A 37 10.61 -4.10 11.77
C ALA A 37 11.35 -3.66 10.50
N LEU A 38 10.78 -3.91 9.33
CA LEU A 38 11.35 -3.45 8.06
C LEU A 38 11.41 -1.91 7.99
N ALA A 39 10.37 -1.21 8.47
CA ALA A 39 10.39 0.24 8.53
C ALA A 39 11.46 0.78 9.50
N THR A 40 11.68 0.12 10.64
CA THR A 40 12.77 0.47 11.54
C THR A 40 14.14 0.25 10.90
N VAL A 41 14.31 -0.82 10.11
CA VAL A 41 15.54 -1.06 9.34
C VAL A 41 15.75 0.04 8.30
N VAL A 42 14.70 0.44 7.56
CA VAL A 42 14.76 1.56 6.62
C VAL A 42 15.19 2.84 7.32
N THR A 43 14.52 3.23 8.41
CA THR A 43 14.84 4.46 9.16
C THR A 43 16.26 4.42 9.70
N PHE A 44 16.68 3.30 10.28
CA PHE A 44 18.02 3.12 10.82
C PHE A 44 19.09 3.20 9.71
N CYS A 45 18.91 2.51 8.58
CA CYS A 45 19.85 2.54 7.47
C CYS A 45 19.92 3.93 6.84
N THR A 46 18.79 4.60 6.62
CA THR A 46 18.74 5.98 6.13
C THR A 46 19.46 6.94 7.06
N TYR A 47 19.29 6.80 8.37
CA TYR A 47 20.02 7.61 9.35
C TYR A 47 21.54 7.40 9.27
N ASN A 48 22.00 6.15 9.23
CA ASN A 48 23.44 5.83 9.15
C ASN A 48 24.06 6.25 7.81
N LEU A 49 23.35 6.07 6.69
CA LEU A 49 23.79 6.56 5.37
C LEU A 49 23.82 8.10 5.32
N GLY A 50 22.83 8.74 5.94
CA GLY A 50 22.78 10.20 6.08
C GLY A 50 23.91 10.78 6.92
N LEU A 51 24.36 10.06 7.96
CA LEU A 51 25.55 10.45 8.74
C LEU A 51 26.82 10.47 7.89
N ILE A 52 26.90 9.64 6.85
CA ILE A 52 28.08 9.61 5.95
C ILE A 52 27.97 10.65 4.88
N ALA A 53 26.78 10.81 4.28
CA ALA A 53 26.54 11.86 3.30
C ALA A 53 26.82 13.27 3.88
N ASN A 54 26.63 13.45 5.19
CA ASN A 54 26.82 14.74 5.87
C ASN A 54 28.06 14.81 6.77
N SER A 55 28.79 13.71 6.98
CA SER A 55 30.10 13.82 7.63
C SER A 55 31.13 14.18 6.59
N VAL A 56 31.95 15.18 6.90
CA VAL A 56 33.12 15.53 6.09
C VAL A 56 34.13 14.39 6.22
N VAL A 57 33.87 13.28 5.55
CA VAL A 57 34.82 12.18 5.45
C VAL A 57 35.84 12.65 4.42
N TYR A 58 37.09 12.84 4.84
CA TYR A 58 38.25 13.01 3.96
C TYR A 58 38.54 11.70 3.17
N LEU A 59 37.52 11.09 2.57
CA LEU A 59 37.68 10.33 1.33
C LEU A 59 38.02 11.40 0.30
N GLY A 60 39.11 11.26 -0.45
CA GLY A 60 39.59 12.24 -1.44
C GLY A 60 38.62 12.50 -2.61
N MET A 61 37.39 12.94 -2.32
CA MET A 61 36.48 13.61 -3.21
C MET A 61 36.64 15.11 -2.97
N ASN A 62 37.23 15.80 -3.93
CA ASN A 62 37.14 17.25 -4.00
C ASN A 62 35.69 17.61 -4.33
N GLU A 63 34.95 18.05 -3.32
CA GLU A 63 33.67 18.72 -3.48
C GLU A 63 33.95 20.18 -3.89
N HIS A 64 33.48 20.59 -5.07
CA HIS A 64 33.36 22.01 -5.39
C HIS A 64 32.03 22.50 -4.82
N GLY A 65 32.11 23.17 -3.66
CA GLY A 65 31.00 23.91 -3.09
C GLY A 65 30.56 25.02 -4.05
N PHE A 66 29.26 25.12 -4.29
CA PHE A 66 28.66 26.30 -4.90
C PHE A 66 28.61 27.38 -3.82
N ASP A 67 29.47 28.38 -3.93
CA ASP A 67 29.65 29.45 -2.94
C ASP A 67 28.56 30.53 -2.95
N ASP A 68 27.35 30.28 -3.45
CA ASP A 68 26.29 31.29 -3.26
C ASP A 68 24.83 30.79 -3.24
N HIS A 69 24.13 31.24 -2.19
CA HIS A 69 22.68 31.40 -2.03
C HIS A 69 21.79 30.15 -1.85
N GLN A 70 21.97 29.41 -0.74
CA GLN A 70 21.07 28.30 -0.34
C GLN A 70 20.02 28.65 0.73
N TRP A 71 19.93 29.91 1.18
CA TRP A 71 19.05 30.30 2.28
C TRP A 71 17.76 30.96 1.81
N ASN A 72 16.86 30.19 1.18
CA ASN A 72 15.43 30.54 1.23
C ASN A 72 14.46 29.37 0.95
N VAL A 73 14.30 28.46 1.92
CA VAL A 73 13.06 27.66 2.02
C VAL A 73 12.69 27.51 3.51
N PRO A 74 11.65 28.20 4.02
CA PRO A 74 11.25 28.06 5.41
C PRO A 74 10.53 26.72 5.68
N VAL A 75 11.05 25.96 6.65
CA VAL A 75 10.54 24.66 7.15
C VAL A 75 9.52 24.87 8.27
N PHE A 76 8.51 25.71 8.04
CA PHE A 76 7.40 25.88 8.97
C PHE A 76 6.07 25.89 8.21
N THR A 77 5.67 24.72 7.70
CA THR A 77 4.31 24.49 7.16
C THR A 77 3.91 23.01 7.12
N LEU A 78 4.44 22.18 8.03
CA LEU A 78 4.17 20.73 8.02
C LEU A 78 3.36 20.19 9.19
N LEU A 79 3.08 20.96 10.24
CA LEU A 79 2.40 20.43 11.43
C LEU A 79 1.48 21.47 12.10
N GLU A 80 0.45 21.91 11.37
CA GLU A 80 -0.78 22.38 12.01
C GLU A 80 -1.98 21.96 11.15
N ALA A 81 -2.52 20.78 11.42
CA ALA A 81 -3.65 20.21 10.70
C ALA A 81 -4.83 19.98 11.65
N THR A 82 -5.38 21.07 12.17
CA THR A 82 -6.77 21.14 12.63
C THR A 82 -7.61 21.69 11.49
N SER A 83 -8.08 20.82 10.58
CA SER A 83 -9.04 21.26 9.55
C SER A 83 -10.05 20.17 9.22
N SER A 84 -11.27 20.62 8.93
CA SER A 84 -12.31 19.85 8.26
C SER A 84 -11.78 19.35 6.91
N LEU A 85 -11.17 18.17 6.93
CA LEU A 85 -10.45 17.61 5.79
C LEU A 85 -11.36 17.51 4.56
N ARG A 86 -11.19 18.46 3.63
CA ARG A 86 -11.75 18.39 2.29
C ARG A 86 -11.31 17.09 1.64
N LEU A 87 -12.24 16.49 0.87
CA LEU A 87 -12.07 15.27 0.08
C LEU A 87 -10.69 15.16 -0.59
N SER A 88 -10.18 16.29 -1.09
CA SER A 88 -8.87 16.42 -1.75
C SER A 88 -7.71 15.95 -0.86
N THR A 89 -7.67 16.34 0.41
CA THR A 89 -6.52 16.08 1.29
C THR A 89 -6.44 14.62 1.72
N LEU A 90 -7.60 14.00 2.01
CA LEU A 90 -7.66 12.58 2.38
C LEU A 90 -7.29 11.68 1.20
N VAL A 91 -7.70 12.06 -0.01
CA VAL A 91 -7.29 11.32 -1.21
C VAL A 91 -5.81 11.56 -1.53
N VAL A 92 -5.25 12.74 -1.31
CA VAL A 92 -3.79 12.98 -1.42
C VAL A 92 -3.01 12.11 -0.43
N VAL A 93 -3.45 11.96 0.81
CA VAL A 93 -2.80 11.09 1.81
C VAL A 93 -2.95 9.61 1.48
N CYS A 94 -4.11 9.19 0.95
CA CYS A 94 -4.30 7.81 0.52
C CYS A 94 -3.51 7.49 -0.75
N LEU A 95 -3.45 8.43 -1.70
CA LEU A 95 -2.65 8.32 -2.92
C LEU A 95 -1.17 8.37 -2.59
N SER A 96 -0.73 9.19 -1.63
CA SER A 96 0.67 9.24 -1.23
C SER A 96 1.12 7.86 -0.78
N LYS A 97 0.33 7.12 0.00
CA LYS A 97 0.73 5.75 0.39
C LYS A 97 0.99 4.78 -0.77
N THR A 98 0.35 4.96 -1.91
CA THR A 98 0.56 4.09 -3.09
C THR A 98 1.55 4.71 -4.08
N ILE A 99 1.35 5.97 -4.47
CA ILE A 99 2.22 6.69 -5.39
C ILE A 99 3.59 6.93 -4.78
N LEU A 100 3.69 7.42 -3.54
CA LEU A 100 4.98 7.62 -2.87
C LEU A 100 5.72 6.29 -2.73
N GLY A 101 5.03 5.20 -2.40
CA GLY A 101 5.64 3.88 -2.34
C GLY A 101 6.19 3.43 -3.69
N LEU A 102 5.43 3.64 -4.79
CA LEU A 102 5.88 3.35 -6.15
C LEU A 102 7.04 4.26 -6.58
N SER A 103 6.98 5.55 -6.26
CA SER A 103 8.05 6.52 -6.55
C SER A 103 9.32 6.19 -5.78
N ILE A 104 9.22 5.85 -4.49
CA ILE A 104 10.36 5.41 -3.69
C ILE A 104 10.94 4.15 -4.31
N LEU A 105 10.13 3.13 -4.62
CA LEU A 105 10.61 1.90 -5.24
C LEU A 105 11.31 2.16 -6.59
N PHE A 106 10.73 3.04 -7.42
CA PHE A 106 11.32 3.45 -8.69
C PHE A 106 12.66 4.13 -8.50
N VAL A 107 12.76 5.11 -7.60
CA VAL A 107 14.01 5.81 -7.28
C VAL A 107 15.03 4.85 -6.69
N THR A 108 14.62 3.94 -5.80
CA THR A 108 15.49 2.92 -5.21
C THR A 108 16.10 2.00 -6.27
N PHE A 109 15.34 1.58 -7.29
CA PHE A 109 15.88 0.79 -8.38
C PHE A 109 16.66 1.61 -9.42
N TRP A 110 16.25 2.86 -9.66
CA TRP A 110 16.94 3.76 -10.58
C TRP A 110 18.33 4.15 -10.08
N ASP A 111 18.45 4.40 -8.77
CA ASP A 111 19.69 4.78 -8.09
C ASP A 111 20.50 3.58 -7.57
N ASN A 112 20.06 2.36 -7.88
CA ASN A 112 20.74 1.12 -7.49
C ASN A 112 22.22 1.04 -7.92
N PRO A 113 22.66 1.57 -9.09
CA PRO A 113 24.07 1.55 -9.46
C PRO A 113 24.99 2.23 -8.43
N ASN A 114 24.55 3.35 -7.83
CA ASN A 114 25.34 4.07 -6.84
C ASN A 114 25.45 3.28 -5.53
N LEU A 115 24.34 2.69 -5.11
CA LEU A 115 24.29 1.84 -3.91
C LEU A 115 25.12 0.56 -4.08
N GLN A 116 25.02 -0.11 -5.24
CA GLN A 116 25.87 -1.26 -5.58
C GLN A 116 27.34 -0.90 -5.64
N THR A 117 27.68 0.27 -6.19
CA THR A 117 29.07 0.77 -6.22
C THR A 117 29.62 0.94 -4.81
N LEU A 118 28.86 1.61 -3.93
CA LEU A 118 29.25 1.82 -2.55
C LEU A 118 29.41 0.51 -1.78
N THR A 119 28.42 -0.39 -1.85
CA THR A 119 28.48 -1.69 -1.17
C THR A 119 29.64 -2.54 -1.68
N THR A 120 29.84 -2.60 -3.00
CA THR A 120 30.96 -3.34 -3.60
C THR A 120 32.31 -2.77 -3.16
N TYR A 121 32.44 -1.44 -3.15
CA TYR A 121 33.66 -0.77 -2.71
C TYR A 121 33.99 -1.09 -1.24
N LEU A 122 32.99 -1.04 -0.35
CA LEU A 122 33.17 -1.34 1.09
C LEU A 122 33.48 -2.82 1.35
N VAL A 123 32.92 -3.74 0.56
CA VAL A 123 33.24 -5.17 0.66
C VAL A 123 34.67 -5.47 0.21
N GLN A 124 35.12 -4.81 -0.86
CA GLN A 124 36.45 -5.03 -1.43
C GLN A 124 37.56 -4.33 -0.63
N ASN A 125 37.27 -3.16 -0.05
CA ASN A 125 38.21 -2.41 0.78
C ASN A 125 37.86 -2.61 2.25
N LYS A 126 38.47 -3.61 2.89
CA LYS A 126 38.29 -3.86 4.32
C LYS A 126 38.82 -2.67 5.13
N ILE A 127 37.91 -1.79 5.55
CA ILE A 127 38.20 -0.71 6.51
C ILE A 127 38.03 -1.33 7.91
N GLU A 128 39.08 -1.30 8.75
CA GLU A 128 39.07 -1.93 10.09
C GLU A 128 38.16 -1.24 11.12
N SER A 129 37.34 -0.27 10.70
CA SER A 129 36.38 0.41 11.57
C SER A 129 35.12 -0.44 11.77
N THR A 130 34.71 -0.61 13.02
CA THR A 130 33.45 -1.27 13.42
C THR A 130 32.22 -0.68 12.73
N ASN A 131 32.22 0.63 12.47
CA ASN A 131 31.11 1.30 11.78
C ASN A 131 31.06 0.95 10.28
N ALA A 132 32.22 0.75 9.65
CA ALA A 132 32.29 0.41 8.23
C ALA A 132 31.73 -0.99 7.95
N ALA A 133 31.96 -1.95 8.87
CA ALA A 133 31.42 -3.30 8.75
C ALA A 133 29.88 -3.34 8.74
N LEU A 134 29.23 -2.48 9.53
CA LEU A 134 27.77 -2.39 9.57
C LEU A 134 27.24 -1.74 8.28
N LEU A 135 27.93 -0.72 7.80
CA LEU A 135 27.53 0.05 6.64
C LEU A 135 27.45 -0.77 5.33
N VAL A 136 28.32 -1.78 5.20
CA VAL A 136 28.29 -2.75 4.09
C VAL A 136 26.88 -3.32 3.88
N TYR A 137 26.17 -3.60 4.98
CA TYR A 137 24.84 -4.20 4.94
C TYR A 137 23.70 -3.17 4.91
N CYS A 138 23.94 -1.90 5.28
CA CYS A 138 22.89 -0.88 5.35
C CYS A 138 22.24 -0.60 4.00
N GLY A 139 23.03 -0.46 2.92
CA GLY A 139 22.50 -0.26 1.57
C GLY A 139 21.59 -1.42 1.13
N PRO A 140 22.10 -2.67 1.10
CA PRO A 140 21.31 -3.85 0.75
C PRO A 140 20.08 -4.03 1.64
N ALA A 141 20.20 -3.82 2.96
CA ALA A 141 19.09 -3.94 3.89
C ALA A 141 18.01 -2.87 3.64
N LEU A 142 18.39 -1.65 3.28
CA LEU A 142 17.46 -0.57 2.91
C LEU A 142 16.65 -0.95 1.67
N VAL A 143 17.33 -1.33 0.58
CA VAL A 143 16.68 -1.73 -0.69
C VAL A 143 15.75 -2.92 -0.46
N ALA A 144 16.25 -3.97 0.20
CA ALA A 144 15.47 -5.16 0.51
C ALA A 144 14.24 -4.85 1.36
N SER A 145 14.37 -3.97 2.35
CA SER A 145 13.25 -3.57 3.23
C SER A 145 12.16 -2.82 2.47
N ILE A 146 12.53 -1.88 1.60
CA ILE A 146 11.59 -1.15 0.75
C ILE A 146 10.84 -2.14 -0.15
N VAL A 147 11.55 -3.06 -0.81
CA VAL A 147 10.95 -4.09 -1.65
C VAL A 147 10.01 -5.01 -0.85
N GLY A 148 10.43 -5.47 0.33
CA GLY A 148 9.64 -6.34 1.21
C GLY A 148 8.34 -5.69 1.66
N ILE A 149 8.39 -4.40 2.07
CA ILE A 149 7.22 -3.60 2.45
C ILE A 149 6.28 -3.41 1.26
N MET A 150 6.82 -3.11 0.07
CA MET A 150 6.02 -2.82 -1.12
C MET A 150 5.39 -4.07 -1.75
N THR A 151 5.96 -5.25 -1.51
CA THR A 151 5.46 -6.53 -2.06
C THR A 151 3.98 -6.77 -1.75
N GLY A 152 3.55 -6.60 -0.49
CA GLY A 152 2.16 -6.77 -0.08
C GLY A 152 1.18 -5.85 -0.83
N PRO A 153 1.39 -4.52 -0.83
CA PRO A 153 0.61 -3.57 -1.63
C PRO A 153 0.53 -3.90 -3.12
N PHE A 154 1.63 -4.32 -3.75
CA PHE A 154 1.62 -4.73 -5.16
C PHE A 154 0.73 -5.95 -5.41
N ILE A 155 0.85 -6.97 -4.56
CA ILE A 155 -0.02 -8.15 -4.65
C ILE A 155 -1.49 -7.72 -4.46
N GLN A 156 -1.80 -6.87 -3.47
CA GLN A 156 -3.16 -6.39 -3.25
C GLN A 156 -3.72 -5.58 -4.44
N LEU A 157 -2.87 -4.81 -5.13
CA LEU A 157 -3.25 -4.09 -6.33
C LEU A 157 -3.75 -5.07 -7.42
N CYS A 158 -3.07 -6.20 -7.61
CA CYS A 158 -3.46 -7.24 -8.59
C CYS A 158 -4.81 -7.92 -8.28
N PHE A 159 -5.23 -7.94 -7.01
CA PHE A 159 -6.51 -8.55 -6.62
C PHE A 159 -7.67 -7.54 -6.51
N THR A 160 -7.42 -6.23 -6.61
CA THR A 160 -8.48 -5.22 -6.53
C THR A 160 -9.56 -5.48 -7.59
N PRO A 161 -10.87 -5.48 -7.22
CA PRO A 161 -11.46 -4.99 -5.97
C PRO A 161 -11.54 -6.02 -4.83
N ARG A 162 -11.05 -7.25 -5.03
CA ARG A 162 -11.07 -8.32 -4.03
C ARG A 162 -10.01 -8.11 -2.96
N ILE A 163 -10.38 -8.40 -1.72
CA ILE A 163 -9.46 -8.38 -0.59
C ILE A 163 -8.75 -9.73 -0.52
N VAL A 164 -7.42 -9.70 -0.47
CA VAL A 164 -6.59 -10.88 -0.22
C VAL A 164 -6.64 -11.21 1.27
N THR A 165 -7.33 -12.28 1.65
CA THR A 165 -7.52 -12.65 3.05
C THR A 165 -6.43 -13.59 3.58
N GLN A 166 -5.65 -14.22 2.69
CA GLN A 166 -4.50 -15.04 3.06
C GLN A 166 -3.30 -14.17 3.45
N THR A 167 -3.41 -13.45 4.56
CA THR A 167 -2.35 -12.54 5.05
C THR A 167 -1.03 -13.27 5.29
N TRP A 168 -1.06 -14.55 5.70
CA TRP A 168 0.15 -15.35 5.84
C TRP A 168 0.92 -15.54 4.52
N LEU A 169 0.23 -15.68 3.37
CA LEU A 169 0.89 -15.75 2.05
C LEU A 169 1.55 -14.42 1.72
N LEU A 170 0.87 -13.30 2.00
CA LEU A 170 1.45 -11.97 1.82
C LEU A 170 2.72 -11.80 2.66
N THR A 171 2.67 -12.19 3.94
CA THR A 171 3.84 -12.15 4.84
C THR A 171 4.98 -13.02 4.31
N LEU A 172 4.69 -14.25 3.89
CA LEU A 172 5.69 -15.18 3.38
C LEU A 172 6.38 -14.63 2.12
N PHE A 173 5.62 -14.16 1.14
CA PHE A 173 6.19 -13.62 -0.10
C PHE A 173 6.92 -12.29 0.12
N SER A 174 6.45 -11.43 1.04
CA SER A 174 7.19 -10.23 1.45
C SER A 174 8.54 -10.57 2.09
N LEU A 175 8.59 -11.56 2.99
CA LEU A 175 9.83 -12.03 3.61
C LEU A 175 10.77 -12.66 2.58
N LEU A 176 10.23 -13.50 1.68
CA LEU A 176 10.98 -14.12 0.61
C LEU A 176 11.60 -13.06 -0.31
N ASN A 177 10.84 -12.04 -0.68
CA ASN A 177 11.32 -10.96 -1.53
C ASN A 177 12.43 -10.16 -0.84
N PHE A 178 12.24 -9.83 0.44
CA PHE A 178 13.27 -9.21 1.27
C PHE A 178 14.57 -10.03 1.28
N VAL A 179 14.49 -11.33 1.61
CA VAL A 179 15.68 -12.19 1.72
C VAL A 179 16.39 -12.33 0.38
N LEU A 180 15.65 -12.51 -0.72
CA LEU A 180 16.23 -12.66 -2.05
C LEU A 180 16.94 -11.39 -2.50
N VAL A 181 16.30 -10.22 -2.38
CA VAL A 181 16.93 -8.94 -2.75
C VAL A 181 18.12 -8.64 -1.85
N PHE A 182 18.00 -8.87 -0.53
CA PHE A 182 19.11 -8.69 0.39
C PHE A 182 20.30 -9.58 0.01
N ALA A 183 20.06 -10.86 -0.29
CA ALA A 183 21.12 -11.79 -0.63
C ALA A 183 21.82 -11.42 -1.95
N LEU A 184 21.06 -10.95 -2.94
CA LEU A 184 21.60 -10.47 -4.20
C LEU A 184 22.48 -9.24 -4.01
N GLU A 185 21.96 -8.21 -3.33
CA GLU A 185 22.67 -6.94 -3.14
C GLU A 185 23.86 -7.05 -2.17
N ALA A 186 23.74 -7.84 -1.10
CA ALA A 186 24.78 -7.94 -0.07
C ALA A 186 25.91 -8.94 -0.42
N PHE A 187 25.59 -10.03 -1.12
CA PHE A 187 26.55 -11.14 -1.32
C PHE A 187 26.85 -11.42 -2.79
N VAL A 188 25.83 -11.48 -3.65
CA VAL A 188 26.03 -11.91 -5.05
C VAL A 188 26.66 -10.81 -5.89
N PHE A 189 26.12 -9.59 -5.90
CA PHE A 189 26.65 -8.52 -6.75
C PHE A 189 28.04 -8.03 -6.35
N PRO A 190 28.38 -7.89 -5.05
CA PRO A 190 29.73 -7.50 -4.67
C PRO A 190 30.80 -8.53 -5.10
N THR A 191 30.46 -9.83 -5.10
CA THR A 191 31.39 -10.91 -5.47
C THR A 191 31.53 -11.10 -6.98
N LEU A 192 30.49 -10.77 -7.76
CA LEU A 192 30.55 -10.80 -9.23
C LEU A 192 31.34 -9.62 -9.83
N ASN A 193 31.43 -8.51 -9.10
CA ASN A 193 32.13 -7.32 -9.58
C ASN A 193 33.65 -7.45 -9.43
N LYS A 194 34.37 -7.19 -10.52
CA LYS A 194 35.83 -7.05 -10.51
C LYS A 194 36.19 -5.56 -10.57
N THR A 195 37.13 -5.16 -9.74
CA THR A 195 37.72 -3.83 -9.77
C THR A 195 38.75 -3.77 -10.89
N VAL A 196 38.54 -2.90 -11.86
CA VAL A 196 39.49 -2.67 -12.96
C VAL A 196 39.93 -1.20 -12.92
N PRO A 197 41.23 -0.90 -13.06
CA PRO A 197 41.69 0.47 -13.16
C PRO A 197 41.09 1.13 -14.41
N GLY A 198 40.34 2.20 -14.20
CA GLY A 198 39.77 3.08 -15.22
C GLY A 198 40.61 4.34 -15.41
N ARG A 199 40.26 5.13 -16.43
CA ARG A 199 40.86 6.46 -16.62
C ARG A 199 40.40 7.39 -15.51
N CYS A 200 41.34 7.88 -14.71
CA CYS A 200 41.07 8.89 -13.71
C CYS A 200 40.85 10.25 -14.39
N GLY A 201 39.81 10.99 -14.00
CA GLY A 201 39.70 12.41 -14.35
C GLY A 201 40.79 13.26 -13.68
N TYR A 202 41.23 12.84 -12.48
CA TYR A 202 42.27 13.51 -11.68
C TYR A 202 43.13 12.46 -10.95
N SER A 203 44.43 12.73 -10.80
CA SER A 203 45.40 11.82 -10.16
C SER A 203 45.17 11.57 -8.66
N SER A 204 44.40 12.45 -8.00
CA SER A 204 44.07 12.35 -6.57
C SER A 204 42.69 11.73 -6.28
N SER A 205 41.90 11.41 -7.31
CA SER A 205 40.53 10.93 -7.11
C SER A 205 40.49 9.40 -6.93
N THR A 206 39.71 8.93 -5.95
CA THR A 206 39.38 7.50 -5.79
C THR A 206 38.46 6.97 -6.91
N ASN A 207 37.95 7.84 -7.81
CA ASN A 207 37.11 7.47 -8.96
C ASN A 207 37.84 6.74 -10.09
N CYS A 208 39.11 6.35 -9.89
CA CYS A 208 39.85 5.55 -10.85
C CYS A 208 39.40 4.08 -10.92
N LEU A 209 38.46 3.65 -10.06
CA LEU A 209 38.01 2.26 -10.01
C LEU A 209 36.74 2.11 -10.85
N HIS A 210 36.81 1.27 -11.87
CA HIS A 210 35.64 0.89 -12.67
C HIS A 210 35.19 -0.52 -12.25
N LEU A 211 33.91 -0.66 -11.93
CA LEU A 211 33.30 -1.95 -11.57
C LEU A 211 32.61 -2.54 -12.80
N THR A 212 33.08 -3.71 -13.24
CA THR A 212 32.74 -4.24 -14.57
C THR A 212 31.32 -4.79 -14.70
N ALA A 213 30.69 -5.24 -13.61
CA ALA A 213 29.41 -5.96 -13.68
C ALA A 213 28.18 -5.08 -13.37
N ILE A 214 28.35 -3.88 -12.79
CA ILE A 214 27.24 -2.98 -12.42
C ILE A 214 26.26 -2.67 -13.57
N PRO A 215 26.72 -2.40 -14.81
CA PRO A 215 25.80 -2.13 -15.93
C PRO A 215 24.86 -3.30 -16.25
N GLN A 216 25.19 -4.52 -15.81
CA GLN A 216 24.39 -5.73 -16.04
C GLN A 216 23.60 -6.15 -14.78
N THR A 217 24.05 -5.80 -13.58
CA THR A 217 23.43 -6.26 -12.32
C THR A 217 22.38 -5.29 -11.76
N TYR A 218 22.42 -4.00 -12.10
CA TYR A 218 21.59 -2.98 -11.43
C TYR A 218 20.08 -3.24 -11.52
N TYR A 219 19.60 -3.83 -12.62
CA TYR A 219 18.18 -4.15 -12.83
C TYR A 219 17.79 -5.55 -12.34
N LEU A 220 18.75 -6.41 -12.03
CA LEU A 220 18.48 -7.82 -11.74
C LEU A 220 17.65 -8.00 -10.46
N SER A 221 17.93 -7.20 -9.41
CA SER A 221 17.10 -7.18 -8.19
C SER A 221 15.64 -6.82 -8.46
N ALA A 222 15.39 -5.85 -9.35
CA ALA A 222 14.04 -5.46 -9.74
C ALA A 222 13.33 -6.60 -10.49
N VAL A 223 14.03 -7.28 -11.40
CA VAL A 223 13.50 -8.44 -12.15
C VAL A 223 13.16 -9.58 -11.21
N VAL A 224 14.05 -9.95 -10.29
CA VAL A 224 13.82 -11.01 -9.31
C VAL A 224 12.65 -10.64 -8.40
N ALA A 225 12.62 -9.41 -7.89
CA ALA A 225 11.52 -8.95 -7.06
C ALA A 225 10.16 -8.96 -7.77
N GLY A 226 10.13 -8.55 -9.05
CA GLY A 226 8.95 -8.66 -9.90
C GLY A 226 8.51 -10.12 -10.11
N GLY A 227 9.46 -11.02 -10.32
CA GLY A 227 9.22 -12.46 -10.42
C GLY A 227 8.56 -13.04 -9.17
N VAL A 228 9.02 -12.64 -7.97
CA VAL A 228 8.40 -13.04 -6.70
C VAL A 228 6.95 -12.56 -6.60
N VAL A 229 6.66 -11.32 -7.00
CA VAL A 229 5.29 -10.78 -7.01
C VAL A 229 4.39 -11.58 -7.97
N VAL A 230 4.86 -11.88 -9.18
CA VAL A 230 4.11 -12.68 -10.16
C VAL A 230 3.83 -14.09 -9.61
N ALA A 231 4.83 -14.74 -9.02
CA ALA A 231 4.69 -16.06 -8.39
C ALA A 231 3.70 -16.01 -7.21
N ALA A 232 3.73 -14.96 -6.39
CA ALA A 232 2.80 -14.76 -5.29
C ALA A 232 1.35 -14.63 -5.78
N VAL A 233 1.12 -13.80 -6.80
CA VAL A 233 -0.20 -13.61 -7.42
C VAL A 233 -0.72 -14.94 -7.99
N GLY A 234 0.13 -15.67 -8.73
CA GLY A 234 -0.21 -17.00 -9.26
C GLY A 234 -0.58 -18.00 -8.15
N THR A 235 0.21 -18.04 -7.08
CA THR A 235 -0.01 -18.92 -5.92
C THR A 235 -1.31 -18.59 -5.19
N ILE A 236 -1.60 -17.30 -4.95
CA ILE A 236 -2.84 -16.87 -4.29
C ILE A 236 -4.04 -17.19 -5.18
N HIS A 237 -3.94 -17.02 -6.49
CA HIS A 237 -4.99 -17.41 -7.43
C HIS A 237 -5.25 -18.93 -7.40
N LEU A 238 -4.20 -19.74 -7.40
CA LEU A 238 -4.30 -21.20 -7.35
C LEU A 238 -4.90 -21.65 -6.02
N HIS A 239 -4.38 -21.12 -4.91
CA HIS A 239 -4.86 -21.39 -3.57
C HIS A 239 -6.34 -20.98 -3.40
N ALA A 240 -6.74 -19.82 -3.94
CA ALA A 240 -8.13 -19.38 -3.92
C ALA A 240 -9.06 -20.23 -4.82
N ARG A 241 -8.53 -20.93 -5.82
CA ARG A 241 -9.29 -21.88 -6.65
C ARG A 241 -9.45 -23.23 -5.98
N TRP A 242 -8.40 -23.73 -5.34
CA TRP A 242 -8.32 -25.09 -4.81
C TRP A 242 -8.86 -25.26 -3.40
N LEU A 243 -8.83 -24.22 -2.55
CA LEU A 243 -9.41 -24.37 -1.22
C LEU A 243 -10.93 -24.40 -1.29
N PRO A 244 -11.58 -25.50 -0.84
CA PRO A 244 -13.02 -25.52 -0.70
C PRO A 244 -13.47 -24.50 0.34
N GLU A 245 -14.59 -23.84 0.08
CA GLU A 245 -15.25 -22.95 1.02
C GLU A 245 -15.78 -23.78 2.20
N THR A 246 -15.03 -23.80 3.31
CA THR A 246 -15.45 -24.52 4.52
C THR A 246 -16.50 -23.77 5.34
N VAL A 247 -16.81 -22.54 4.96
CA VAL A 247 -17.77 -21.68 5.66
C VAL A 247 -18.80 -21.21 4.66
N PHE A 248 -19.97 -21.85 4.67
CA PHE A 248 -21.13 -21.40 3.92
C PHE A 248 -21.83 -20.32 4.72
N VAL A 249 -21.78 -19.08 4.23
CA VAL A 249 -22.57 -17.98 4.79
C VAL A 249 -23.90 -17.94 4.04
N PRO A 250 -25.05 -18.07 4.73
CA PRO A 250 -26.33 -18.06 4.06
C PRO A 250 -26.57 -16.70 3.37
N PRO A 251 -27.16 -16.68 2.17
CA PRO A 251 -27.41 -15.42 1.44
C PRO A 251 -28.43 -14.51 2.15
N SER A 252 -29.20 -15.05 3.10
CA SER A 252 -30.08 -14.29 3.99
C SER A 252 -29.35 -13.49 5.06
N HIS A 253 -28.03 -13.62 5.18
CA HIS A 253 -27.25 -12.85 6.14
C HIS A 253 -27.38 -11.34 5.82
N SER A 254 -27.79 -10.55 6.82
CA SER A 254 -28.16 -9.13 6.67
C SER A 254 -27.10 -8.29 5.96
N VAL A 255 -25.82 -8.52 6.26
CA VAL A 255 -24.67 -7.88 5.60
C VAL A 255 -24.59 -8.19 4.11
N LEU A 256 -24.71 -9.47 3.74
CA LEU A 256 -24.63 -9.91 2.34
C LEU A 256 -25.81 -9.34 1.55
N GLN A 257 -27.00 -9.35 2.15
CA GLN A 257 -28.20 -8.75 1.58
C GLN A 257 -28.05 -7.22 1.44
N TYR A 258 -27.50 -6.55 2.45
CA TYR A 258 -27.25 -5.11 2.43
C TYR A 258 -26.24 -4.69 1.36
N LEU A 259 -25.16 -5.46 1.20
CA LEU A 259 -24.15 -5.23 0.17
C LEU A 259 -24.53 -5.83 -1.19
N ASN A 260 -25.70 -6.47 -1.30
CA ASN A 260 -26.14 -7.19 -2.49
C ASN A 260 -25.07 -8.18 -3.03
N ILE A 261 -24.34 -8.84 -2.13
CA ILE A 261 -23.30 -9.82 -2.45
C ILE A 261 -23.89 -11.21 -2.27
N GLN A 262 -24.02 -11.97 -3.35
CA GLN A 262 -24.55 -13.34 -3.28
C GLN A 262 -23.56 -14.32 -2.63
N LYS A 263 -22.25 -14.11 -2.84
CA LYS A 263 -21.18 -14.97 -2.33
C LYS A 263 -20.01 -14.13 -1.84
N LEU A 264 -19.55 -14.38 -0.62
CA LEU A 264 -18.43 -13.65 -0.02
C LEU A 264 -17.14 -13.73 -0.87
N ARG A 265 -16.98 -14.82 -1.65
CA ARG A 265 -15.86 -15.02 -2.59
C ARG A 265 -15.79 -14.00 -3.73
N GLN A 266 -16.87 -13.27 -4.00
CA GLN A 266 -16.84 -12.16 -4.96
C GLN A 266 -16.03 -10.98 -4.43
N THR A 267 -15.93 -10.84 -3.10
CA THR A 267 -15.31 -9.69 -2.42
C THR A 267 -14.00 -10.06 -1.74
N ALA A 268 -13.82 -11.32 -1.33
CA ALA A 268 -12.62 -11.82 -0.67
C ALA A 268 -12.08 -13.06 -1.38
N THR A 269 -10.76 -13.24 -1.41
CA THR A 269 -10.13 -14.44 -1.98
C THR A 269 -10.46 -15.72 -1.21
N SER A 270 -10.79 -15.62 0.07
CA SER A 270 -11.29 -16.71 0.92
C SER A 270 -12.17 -16.15 2.04
N GLY A 271 -13.25 -16.86 2.37
CA GLY A 271 -14.09 -16.52 3.52
C GLY A 271 -13.46 -16.91 4.87
N ARG A 272 -12.37 -17.69 4.89
CA ARG A 272 -11.66 -18.04 6.13
C ARG A 272 -11.01 -16.79 6.72
N GLY A 273 -11.27 -16.54 8.01
CA GLY A 273 -10.80 -15.34 8.70
C GLY A 273 -11.67 -14.10 8.47
N CYS A 274 -12.69 -14.18 7.59
CA CYS A 274 -13.69 -13.12 7.43
C CYS A 274 -14.97 -13.37 8.24
N VAL A 275 -15.09 -14.57 8.79
CA VAL A 275 -16.31 -15.07 9.39
C VAL A 275 -15.94 -15.72 10.71
N ALA A 276 -16.57 -15.26 11.78
CA ALA A 276 -16.49 -15.86 13.10
C ALA A 276 -17.76 -16.69 13.33
N ARG A 277 -17.64 -17.76 14.12
CA ARG A 277 -18.81 -18.47 14.65
C ARG A 277 -19.02 -18.05 16.09
N THR A 278 -20.23 -17.62 16.41
CA THR A 278 -20.70 -17.39 17.78
C THR A 278 -20.75 -18.73 18.53
N LEU A 279 -20.83 -18.68 19.86
CA LEU A 279 -20.99 -19.86 20.71
C LEU A 279 -22.22 -20.69 20.33
N ASP A 280 -23.31 -20.02 19.90
CA ASP A 280 -24.55 -20.64 19.42
C ASP A 280 -24.40 -21.33 18.04
N GLY A 281 -23.21 -21.30 17.44
CA GLY A 281 -22.95 -21.81 16.10
C GLY A 281 -23.35 -20.84 14.98
N ASP A 282 -23.98 -19.72 15.33
CA ASP A 282 -24.35 -18.68 14.39
C ASP A 282 -23.12 -18.07 13.71
N ILE A 283 -23.26 -17.82 12.42
CA ILE A 283 -22.20 -17.30 11.58
C ILE A 283 -22.27 -15.78 11.60
N VAL A 284 -21.31 -15.15 12.26
CA VAL A 284 -21.17 -13.68 12.28
C VAL A 284 -20.05 -13.31 11.34
N ILE A 285 -20.37 -12.54 10.29
CA ILE A 285 -19.34 -11.93 9.46
C ILE A 285 -18.61 -10.90 10.32
N ASP A 286 -17.30 -11.09 10.48
CA ASP A 286 -16.47 -10.32 11.39
C ASP A 286 -16.67 -8.82 11.14
N HIS A 287 -16.96 -8.04 12.19
CA HIS A 287 -17.15 -6.60 12.15
C HIS A 287 -15.93 -5.89 11.51
N GLY A 288 -14.75 -6.53 11.50
CA GLY A 288 -13.53 -6.05 10.83
C GLY A 288 -13.54 -6.11 9.30
N VAL A 289 -14.24 -7.07 8.66
CA VAL A 289 -14.30 -7.20 7.19
C VAL A 289 -15.17 -6.12 6.56
N LEU A 290 -16.18 -5.68 7.32
CA LEU A 290 -16.98 -4.50 7.06
C LEU A 290 -16.46 -3.28 7.80
N GLY A 291 -15.15 -3.20 7.98
CA GLY A 291 -14.49 -1.92 8.10
C GLY A 291 -14.74 -1.09 6.83
N MET A 292 -15.97 -0.57 6.69
CA MET A 292 -16.36 0.68 6.03
C MET A 292 -15.62 1.87 6.68
N LYS A 293 -14.38 1.66 7.15
CA LYS A 293 -13.51 2.70 7.63
C LYS A 293 -13.07 3.42 6.38
N LYS A 294 -13.78 4.53 6.11
CA LYS A 294 -13.61 5.48 5.02
C LYS A 294 -14.46 5.14 3.78
N MET A 295 -15.77 5.31 3.91
CA MET A 295 -16.61 5.60 2.75
C MET A 295 -16.46 7.08 2.39
N LEU A 296 -16.37 7.37 1.11
CA LEU A 296 -16.21 8.68 0.50
C LEU A 296 -17.44 8.98 -0.35
N ARG A 297 -18.10 10.12 -0.13
CA ARG A 297 -19.17 10.58 -1.02
C ARG A 297 -18.55 11.13 -2.30
N VAL A 298 -18.86 10.51 -3.43
CA VAL A 298 -18.33 10.90 -4.75
C VAL A 298 -19.36 11.70 -5.54
N SER A 299 -20.64 11.41 -5.34
CA SER A 299 -21.77 12.12 -5.96
C SER A 299 -22.83 12.47 -4.91
N SER A 300 -23.76 13.36 -5.26
CA SER A 300 -24.97 13.60 -4.49
C SER A 300 -25.76 12.31 -4.23
N SER A 301 -25.64 11.33 -5.13
CA SER A 301 -26.36 10.06 -5.07
C SER A 301 -25.47 8.81 -4.84
N HIS A 302 -24.15 8.95 -4.63
CA HIS A 302 -23.25 7.80 -4.46
C HIS A 302 -22.17 7.98 -3.39
N LEU A 303 -22.02 6.93 -2.57
CA LEU A 303 -20.86 6.68 -1.70
C LEU A 303 -20.01 5.57 -2.29
N THR A 304 -18.68 5.69 -2.24
CA THR A 304 -17.75 4.60 -2.55
C THR A 304 -16.72 4.43 -1.43
N ARG A 305 -15.90 3.39 -1.44
CA ARG A 305 -14.78 3.27 -0.48
C ARG A 305 -13.67 4.26 -0.84
N ILE A 306 -13.02 4.87 0.14
CA ILE A 306 -11.94 5.85 -0.12
C ILE A 306 -10.80 5.28 -0.94
N ASP A 307 -10.53 3.98 -0.81
CA ASP A 307 -9.48 3.32 -1.60
C ASP A 307 -9.85 3.30 -3.09
N ASN A 308 -11.15 3.34 -3.42
CA ASN A 308 -11.60 3.50 -4.81
C ASN A 308 -11.38 4.93 -5.32
N ALA A 309 -11.31 5.94 -4.44
CA ALA A 309 -11.09 7.32 -4.86
C ALA A 309 -9.75 7.50 -5.58
N LYS A 310 -8.76 6.65 -5.28
CA LYS A 310 -7.47 6.62 -5.96
C LYS A 310 -7.63 6.37 -7.45
N TYR A 311 -8.51 5.46 -7.84
CA TYR A 311 -8.77 5.12 -9.23
C TYR A 311 -9.53 6.23 -9.95
N THR A 312 -10.47 6.92 -9.28
CA THR A 312 -11.14 8.09 -9.85
C THR A 312 -10.13 9.21 -10.13
N LEU A 313 -9.18 9.43 -9.23
CA LEU A 313 -8.13 10.44 -9.41
C LEU A 313 -7.12 10.02 -10.49
N LEU A 314 -6.69 8.75 -10.50
CA LEU A 314 -5.83 8.21 -11.56
C LEU A 314 -6.51 8.37 -12.93
N TYR A 315 -7.79 8.00 -13.05
CA TYR A 315 -8.57 8.18 -14.28
C TYR A 315 -8.63 9.64 -14.74
N ARG A 316 -8.69 10.59 -13.80
CA ARG A 316 -8.66 12.03 -14.10
C ARG A 316 -7.29 12.52 -14.56
N LEU A 317 -6.21 12.03 -13.93
CA LEU A 317 -4.82 12.37 -14.28
C LEU A 317 -4.40 11.78 -15.63
N VAL A 318 -5.04 10.70 -16.08
CA VAL A 318 -4.75 10.07 -17.37
C VAL A 318 -5.19 11.00 -18.52
N PRO A 319 -4.32 11.25 -19.52
CA PRO A 319 -4.64 12.05 -20.71
C PRO A 319 -5.88 11.53 -21.44
N ALA A 320 -6.65 12.43 -22.07
CA ALA A 320 -7.94 12.10 -22.68
C ALA A 320 -7.88 10.89 -23.64
N GLY A 321 -6.79 10.75 -24.41
CA GLY A 321 -6.60 9.63 -25.33
C GLY A 321 -6.46 8.26 -24.63
N MET A 322 -5.90 8.21 -23.43
CA MET A 322 -5.66 6.97 -22.68
C MET A 322 -6.81 6.59 -21.74
N ARG A 323 -7.75 7.50 -21.47
CA ARG A 323 -8.88 7.25 -20.54
C ARG A 323 -9.73 6.05 -20.93
N ARG A 324 -9.97 5.84 -22.23
CA ARG A 324 -10.76 4.69 -22.72
C ARG A 324 -10.11 3.36 -22.35
N TRP A 325 -8.78 3.26 -22.47
CA TRP A 325 -8.02 2.06 -22.12
C TRP A 325 -8.04 1.82 -20.60
N VAL A 326 -7.80 2.88 -19.80
CA VAL A 326 -7.86 2.77 -18.33
C VAL A 326 -9.26 2.40 -17.84
N ALA A 327 -10.32 2.94 -18.45
CA ALA A 327 -11.70 2.56 -18.13
C ALA A 327 -12.01 1.10 -18.46
N GLN A 328 -11.40 0.53 -19.50
CA GLN A 328 -11.54 -0.90 -19.82
C GLN A 328 -10.75 -1.77 -18.85
N MET A 329 -9.60 -1.31 -18.39
CA MET A 329 -8.74 -2.04 -17.46
C MET A 329 -9.29 -2.04 -16.03
N MET A 330 -10.08 -1.02 -15.64
CA MET A 330 -10.68 -0.90 -14.32
C MET A 330 -12.20 -1.12 -14.37
N PRO A 331 -12.67 -2.37 -14.21
CA PRO A 331 -13.96 -2.78 -14.74
C PRO A 331 -15.16 -2.08 -14.06
N THR A 332 -15.14 -1.90 -12.74
CA THR A 332 -16.26 -1.28 -12.00
C THR A 332 -15.89 -0.97 -10.56
N MET A 333 -16.52 0.04 -9.96
CA MET A 333 -16.45 0.33 -8.52
C MET A 333 -17.77 -0.02 -7.85
N LEU A 334 -17.69 -0.62 -6.66
CA LEU A 334 -18.86 -0.72 -5.78
C LEU A 334 -19.23 0.67 -5.29
N VAL A 335 -20.45 1.08 -5.60
CA VAL A 335 -21.07 2.30 -5.08
C VAL A 335 -22.34 1.96 -4.32
N VAL A 336 -22.55 2.69 -3.22
CA VAL A 336 -23.76 2.63 -2.41
C VAL A 336 -24.60 3.86 -2.74
N ARG A 337 -25.86 3.65 -3.13
CA ARG A 337 -26.74 4.74 -3.54
C ARG A 337 -27.21 5.52 -2.32
N LEU A 338 -27.16 6.84 -2.41
CA LEU A 338 -27.75 7.80 -1.48
C LEU A 338 -29.09 8.28 -2.05
N ARG A 339 -30.11 8.39 -1.20
CA ARG A 339 -31.39 9.04 -1.53
C ARG A 339 -31.73 10.01 -0.40
N ALA A 340 -31.88 11.29 -0.72
CA ALA A 340 -32.14 12.34 0.29
C ALA A 340 -31.13 12.33 1.46
N ASN A 341 -29.83 12.16 1.16
CA ASN A 341 -28.74 12.02 2.15
C ASN A 341 -28.80 10.77 3.05
N GLU A 342 -29.75 9.85 2.83
CA GLU A 342 -29.78 8.56 3.52
C GLU A 342 -29.08 7.47 2.70
N ILE A 343 -28.35 6.60 3.39
CA ILE A 343 -27.70 5.44 2.78
C ILE A 343 -28.77 4.40 2.46
N THR A 344 -29.06 4.23 1.18
CA THR A 344 -30.03 3.21 0.76
C THR A 344 -29.42 1.82 0.87
N ARG A 345 -30.27 0.79 0.98
CA ARG A 345 -29.85 -0.63 0.97
C ARG A 345 -29.44 -1.14 -0.41
N HIS A 346 -29.30 -0.25 -1.39
CA HIS A 346 -28.92 -0.61 -2.75
C HIS A 346 -27.46 -0.26 -2.99
N SER A 347 -26.65 -1.28 -3.17
CA SER A 347 -25.29 -1.17 -3.68
C SER A 347 -25.17 -1.95 -4.98
N TYR A 348 -24.39 -1.41 -5.91
CA TYR A 348 -24.14 -2.00 -7.22
C TYR A 348 -22.77 -1.60 -7.72
N TYR A 349 -22.25 -2.37 -8.66
CA TYR A 349 -21.02 -2.06 -9.35
C TYR A 349 -21.32 -1.12 -10.51
N GLU A 350 -20.74 0.08 -10.48
CA GLU A 350 -20.91 1.10 -11.50
C GLU A 350 -19.57 1.36 -12.20
N SER A 351 -19.60 1.64 -13.50
CA SER A 351 -18.38 2.00 -14.25
C SER A 351 -17.87 3.38 -13.82
N LEU A 352 -16.54 3.59 -13.80
CA LEU A 352 -15.95 4.91 -13.49
C LEU A 352 -16.51 6.03 -14.38
N ARG A 353 -16.79 5.71 -15.65
CA ARG A 353 -17.25 6.69 -16.65
C ARG A 353 -18.58 7.32 -16.22
N ARG A 354 -19.52 6.50 -15.75
CA ARG A 354 -20.85 6.97 -15.32
C ARG A 354 -20.78 7.79 -14.04
N ILE A 355 -19.87 7.44 -13.13
CA ILE A 355 -19.62 8.20 -11.90
C ILE A 355 -19.05 9.60 -12.20
N ASP A 356 -18.11 9.70 -13.16
CA ASP A 356 -17.49 10.98 -13.51
C ASP A 356 -18.51 11.95 -14.12
N ASP A 357 -19.41 11.46 -14.98
CA ASP A 357 -20.47 12.27 -15.58
C ASP A 357 -21.45 12.83 -14.55
N ASP A 358 -21.84 12.03 -13.55
CA ASP A 358 -22.72 12.46 -12.45
C ASP A 358 -22.02 13.45 -11.50
N SER A 359 -20.69 13.32 -11.35
CA SER A 359 -19.89 14.18 -10.46
C SER A 359 -19.73 15.61 -10.97
N LYS A 360 -19.79 15.83 -12.29
CA LYS A 360 -19.65 17.17 -12.90
C LYS A 360 -20.68 18.17 -12.37
N GLY A 361 -21.89 17.71 -12.02
CA GLY A 361 -22.93 18.55 -11.42
C GLY A 361 -22.65 18.94 -9.96
N VAL A 362 -21.91 18.12 -9.21
CA VAL A 362 -21.64 18.36 -7.77
C VAL A 362 -20.48 19.34 -7.57
N TYR A 363 -19.44 19.28 -8.41
CA TYR A 363 -18.31 20.21 -8.31
C TYR A 363 -18.68 21.64 -8.70
N GLN A 364 -19.69 21.83 -9.56
CA GLN A 364 -20.21 23.16 -9.86
C GLN A 364 -20.91 23.81 -8.65
N MET A 365 -21.60 23.02 -7.81
CA MET A 365 -22.25 23.55 -6.60
C MET A 365 -21.28 23.89 -5.46
N GLY A 366 -20.07 23.33 -5.45
CA GLY A 366 -19.06 23.58 -4.41
C GLY A 366 -18.14 24.78 -4.66
N PHE A 367 -18.13 25.35 -5.87
CA PHE A 367 -17.32 26.51 -6.24
C PHE A 367 -18.13 27.78 -6.50
N THR A 368 -19.46 27.70 -6.57
CA THR A 368 -20.30 28.89 -6.48
C THR A 368 -20.36 29.36 -5.03
N SER A 369 -19.54 30.38 -4.73
CA SER A 369 -19.62 31.19 -3.52
C SER A 369 -21.08 31.40 -3.12
N SER A 370 -21.43 30.99 -1.90
CA SER A 370 -22.67 31.36 -1.22
C SER A 370 -22.73 32.87 -1.07
N ARG A 371 -23.10 33.58 -2.14
CA ARG A 371 -23.51 34.98 -2.08
C ARG A 371 -24.95 35.00 -1.59
N ASN A 372 -25.11 35.34 -0.32
CA ASN A 372 -26.30 35.84 0.36
C ASN A 372 -27.60 35.81 -0.46
N GLN A 373 -28.44 34.80 -0.19
CA GLN A 373 -29.88 34.95 -0.30
C GLN A 373 -30.49 34.83 1.10
N SER A 374 -30.36 35.93 1.84
CA SER A 374 -31.24 36.28 2.95
C SER A 374 -32.05 37.48 2.51
N THR A 375 -33.09 37.24 1.72
CA THR A 375 -34.17 38.21 1.53
C THR A 375 -35.29 37.80 2.47
N VAL A 376 -35.36 38.53 3.58
CA VAL A 376 -36.46 38.52 4.54
C VAL A 376 -37.66 39.18 3.85
N THR A 377 -38.80 38.51 3.85
CA THR A 377 -40.11 39.15 3.71
C THR A 377 -41.04 38.58 4.77
N HIS A 378 -41.34 39.41 5.76
CA HIS A 378 -42.55 39.36 6.57
C HIS A 378 -43.38 40.58 6.22
#